data_AF-A0A9E2UB65-F1
#
_entry.id   AF-A0A9E2UB65-F1
#
_cell.length_a   1.000
_cell.length_b   1.000
_cell.length_c   1.000
_cell.angle_alpha   90.00
_cell.angle_beta   90.00
_cell.angle_gamma   90.00
#
_symmetry.space_group_name_H-M   'P 1'
#
loop_
_entity.id
_entity.type
_entity.pdbx_description
1 polymer ?
#
loop_
_entity_poly.entity_id
_entity_poly.type
_entity_poly.pdbx_seq_one_letter_code
_entity_poly.pdbx_strand_id
1 'polypeptide(L)'
;MNGDDVFELRREAAGWLTIAREDLRVAEACLSLAPPALGVAAYHCQQAAEKTVKGLLVAASVAFRKTHDMDELADLLVSSYPECRDLLDPIRPLTVWGFAYRYPGTEDVPEPVPDQVELRRIIDLIQRLAERLEAAAALGSLRAPH
;
A
#
# COMPACT_ATOMS: atom_id res chain seq x y z
N MET A 1 6.13 -11.16 -23.42
CA MET A 1 5.48 -9.88 -23.13
C MET A 1 5.92 -8.90 -24.19
N ASN A 2 4.99 -8.40 -25.00
CA ASN A 2 5.32 -7.42 -26.05
C ASN A 2 5.42 -6.01 -25.44
N GLY A 3 5.79 -5.00 -26.25
CA GLY A 3 5.94 -3.62 -25.77
C GLY A 3 4.63 -2.98 -25.27
N ASP A 4 3.49 -3.42 -25.81
CA ASP A 4 2.16 -2.91 -25.46
C ASP A 4 1.71 -3.47 -24.09
N ASP A 5 1.97 -4.74 -23.82
CA ASP A 5 1.70 -5.40 -22.53
C ASP A 5 2.45 -4.70 -21.39
N VAL A 6 3.74 -4.37 -21.61
CA VAL A 6 4.57 -3.67 -20.61
C VAL A 6 4.04 -2.26 -20.35
N PHE A 7 3.55 -1.58 -21.39
CA PHE A 7 2.99 -0.24 -21.26
C PHE A 7 1.67 -0.23 -20.48
N GLU A 8 0.78 -1.18 -20.75
CA GLU A 8 -0.49 -1.29 -20.02
C GLU A 8 -0.28 -1.67 -18.54
N LEU A 9 0.63 -2.61 -18.23
CA LEU A 9 0.99 -2.92 -16.83
C LEU A 9 1.52 -1.69 -16.08
N ARG A 10 2.33 -0.85 -16.73
CA ARG A 10 2.84 0.40 -16.13
C ARG A 10 1.75 1.42 -15.91
N ARG A 11 0.85 1.59 -16.88
CA ARG A 11 -0.31 2.47 -16.75
C ARG A 11 -1.19 2.03 -15.58
N GLU A 12 -1.45 0.73 -15.47
CA GLU A 12 -2.24 0.18 -14.37
C GLU A 12 -1.54 0.38 -13.02
N ALA A 13 -0.24 0.08 -12.93
CA ALA A 13 0.57 0.32 -11.74
C ALA A 13 0.55 1.81 -11.31
N ALA A 14 0.62 2.75 -12.25
CA ALA A 14 0.49 4.18 -11.98
C ALA A 14 -0.92 4.56 -11.46
N GLY A 15 -1.96 3.88 -11.96
CA GLY A 15 -3.33 3.99 -11.44
C GLY A 15 -3.41 3.57 -9.97
N TRP A 16 -2.83 2.41 -9.62
CA TRP A 16 -2.74 1.95 -8.24
C TRP A 16 -2.01 2.95 -7.33
N LEU A 17 -0.87 3.47 -7.78
CA LEU A 17 -0.11 4.49 -7.05
C LEU A 17 -0.93 5.75 -6.77
N THR A 18 -1.70 6.21 -7.75
CA THR A 18 -2.56 7.40 -7.61
C THR A 18 -3.57 7.21 -6.49
N ILE A 19 -4.23 6.05 -6.45
CA ILE A 19 -5.22 5.76 -5.40
C ILE A 19 -4.53 5.59 -4.03
N ALA A 20 -3.38 4.92 -3.97
CA ALA A 20 -2.62 4.76 -2.73
C ALA A 20 -2.15 6.10 -2.13
N ARG A 21 -1.72 7.04 -2.99
CA ARG A 21 -1.34 8.41 -2.58
C ARG A 21 -2.50 9.18 -1.99
N GLU A 22 -3.71 9.00 -2.53
CA GLU A 22 -4.91 9.62 -1.97
C GLU A 22 -5.23 9.08 -0.57
N ASP A 23 -5.10 7.77 -0.34
CA ASP A 23 -5.25 7.21 1.00
C ASP A 23 -4.21 7.74 2.00
N LEU A 24 -2.94 7.84 1.59
CA LEU A 24 -1.89 8.45 2.44
C LEU A 24 -2.23 9.89 2.82
N ARG A 25 -2.70 10.68 1.84
CA ARG A 25 -3.13 12.07 2.07
C ARG A 25 -4.27 12.16 3.07
N VAL A 26 -5.24 11.24 3.00
CA VAL A 26 -6.35 11.19 3.97
C VAL A 26 -5.86 10.75 5.35
N ALA A 27 -4.97 9.75 5.44
CA ALA A 27 -4.39 9.33 6.71
C ALA A 27 -3.66 10.49 7.43
N GLU A 28 -2.85 11.26 6.69
CA GLU A 28 -2.16 12.45 7.22
C GLU A 28 -3.15 13.54 7.68
N ALA A 29 -4.23 13.77 6.92
CA ALA A 29 -5.28 14.71 7.29
C ALA A 29 -5.97 14.29 8.60
N CYS A 30 -6.28 13.00 8.76
CA CYS A 30 -6.87 12.45 9.98
C CYS A 30 -5.96 12.61 11.20
N LEU A 31 -4.64 12.48 11.02
CA LEU A 31 -3.65 12.71 12.08
C LEU A 31 -3.46 14.19 12.45
N SER A 32 -3.90 15.10 11.58
CA SER A 32 -3.80 16.55 11.77
C SER A 32 -5.00 17.16 12.48
N LEU A 33 -6.07 16.37 12.72
CA LEU A 33 -7.25 16.79 13.48
C LEU A 33 -6.94 16.95 14.98
N ALA A 34 -7.78 17.72 15.68
CA ALA A 34 -7.72 17.91 17.12
C ALA A 34 -9.09 17.59 17.77
N PRO A 35 -9.27 16.42 18.42
CA PRO A 35 -8.29 15.32 18.54
C PRO A 35 -8.08 14.53 17.23
N PRO A 36 -6.95 13.83 17.06
CA PRO A 36 -6.68 13.00 15.88
C PRO A 36 -7.70 11.87 15.70
N ALA A 37 -8.09 11.59 14.45
CA ALA A 37 -8.97 10.48 14.11
C ALA A 37 -8.16 9.18 13.84
N LEU A 38 -7.60 8.59 14.89
CA LEU A 38 -6.62 7.49 14.78
C LEU A 38 -7.16 6.25 14.05
N GLY A 39 -8.39 5.80 14.35
CA GLY A 39 -8.98 4.62 13.68
C GLY A 39 -9.22 4.84 12.19
N VAL A 40 -9.56 6.07 11.78
CA VAL A 40 -9.74 6.43 10.36
C VAL A 40 -8.39 6.51 9.66
N ALA A 41 -7.37 7.07 10.32
CA ALA A 41 -6.00 7.07 9.82
C ALA A 41 -5.46 5.64 9.64
N ALA A 42 -5.69 4.74 10.60
CA ALA A 42 -5.30 3.33 10.52
C ALA A 42 -5.94 2.63 9.32
N TYR A 43 -7.26 2.84 9.12
CA TYR A 43 -7.97 2.30 7.95
C TYR A 43 -7.32 2.77 6.63
N HIS A 44 -7.04 4.07 6.49
CA HIS A 44 -6.39 4.57 5.28
C HIS A 44 -4.93 4.12 5.14
N CYS A 45 -4.20 3.88 6.22
CA CYS A 45 -2.88 3.25 6.16
C CYS A 45 -2.97 1.83 5.58
N GLN A 46 -3.92 1.02 6.02
CA GLN A 46 -4.13 -0.32 5.46
C GLN A 46 -4.49 -0.26 3.97
N GLN A 47 -5.41 0.63 3.59
CA GLN A 47 -5.81 0.80 2.19
C GLN A 47 -4.65 1.26 1.30
N ALA A 48 -3.85 2.22 1.77
CA ALA A 48 -2.66 2.70 1.08
C ALA A 48 -1.62 1.59 0.90
N ALA A 49 -1.34 0.82 1.96
CA ALA A 49 -0.43 -0.32 1.94
C ALA A 49 -0.88 -1.38 0.92
N GLU A 50 -2.14 -1.82 0.99
CA GLU A 50 -2.71 -2.82 0.10
C GLU A 50 -2.60 -2.41 -1.37
N LYS A 51 -2.98 -1.16 -1.69
CA LYS A 51 -2.96 -0.64 -3.05
C LYS A 51 -1.53 -0.47 -3.59
N THR A 52 -0.59 -0.06 -2.73
CA THR A 52 0.82 0.05 -3.10
C THR A 52 1.41 -1.33 -3.43
N VAL A 53 1.15 -2.32 -2.58
CA VAL A 53 1.61 -3.71 -2.81
C VAL A 53 0.99 -4.30 -4.07
N LYS A 54 -0.32 -4.12 -4.29
CA LYS A 54 -1.00 -4.55 -5.52
C LYS A 54 -0.42 -3.87 -6.76
N GLY A 55 -0.14 -2.57 -6.70
CA GLY A 55 0.52 -1.85 -7.78
C GLY A 55 1.89 -2.42 -8.12
N LEU A 56 2.69 -2.79 -7.12
CA LEU A 56 4.00 -3.42 -7.34
C LEU A 56 3.86 -4.83 -7.93
N LEU A 57 2.88 -5.62 -7.50
CA LEU A 57 2.57 -6.92 -8.10
C LEU A 57 2.19 -6.78 -9.59
N VAL A 58 1.36 -5.78 -9.93
CA VAL A 58 1.04 -5.44 -11.33
C VAL A 58 2.30 -5.06 -12.10
N ALA A 59 3.16 -4.20 -11.54
CA ALA A 59 4.40 -3.80 -12.18
C ALA A 59 5.36 -4.98 -12.43
N ALA A 60 5.34 -6.00 -11.57
CA ALA A 60 6.06 -7.26 -11.74
C ALA A 60 5.31 -8.30 -12.59
N SER A 61 4.14 -7.97 -13.14
CA SER A 61 3.28 -8.89 -13.89
C SER A 61 2.88 -10.15 -13.09
N VAL A 62 2.75 -10.02 -11.76
CA VAL A 62 2.31 -11.10 -10.86
C VAL A 62 0.82 -10.99 -10.64
N ALA A 63 0.09 -12.04 -11.01
CA ALA A 63 -1.34 -12.14 -10.75
C ALA A 63 -1.61 -12.38 -9.26
N PHE A 64 -2.63 -11.74 -8.72
CA PHE A 64 -3.13 -11.94 -7.36
C PHE A 64 -4.66 -12.06 -7.39
N ARG A 65 -5.23 -12.81 -6.44
CA ARG A 65 -6.68 -12.91 -6.28
C ARG A 65 -7.24 -11.67 -5.59
N LYS A 66 -8.55 -11.46 -5.66
CA LYS A 66 -9.22 -10.42 -4.85
C LYS A 66 -9.17 -10.83 -3.38
N THR A 67 -8.19 -10.28 -2.66
CA THR A 67 -7.95 -10.46 -1.21
C THR A 67 -7.58 -9.12 -0.58
N HIS A 68 -7.85 -9.00 0.71
CA HIS A 68 -7.41 -7.89 1.58
C HIS A 68 -6.35 -8.34 2.58
N ASP A 69 -5.90 -9.60 2.45
CA ASP A 69 -4.90 -10.19 3.31
C ASP A 69 -3.50 -9.67 2.95
N MET A 70 -2.95 -8.83 3.82
CA MET A 70 -1.61 -8.26 3.64
C MET A 70 -0.51 -9.30 3.76
N ASP A 71 -0.69 -10.40 4.49
CA ASP A 71 0.32 -11.45 4.59
C ASP A 71 0.49 -12.17 3.25
N GLU A 72 -0.62 -12.55 2.63
CA GLU A 72 -0.62 -13.18 1.31
C GLU A 72 -0.01 -12.26 0.24
N LEU A 73 -0.40 -10.98 0.24
CA LEU A 73 0.11 -10.00 -0.73
C LEU A 73 1.61 -9.73 -0.53
N ALA A 74 2.07 -9.67 0.72
CA ALA A 74 3.49 -9.50 1.03
C ALA A 74 4.32 -10.71 0.59
N ASP A 75 3.83 -11.94 0.80
CA ASP A 75 4.53 -13.16 0.37
C ASP A 75 4.69 -13.24 -1.15
N LEU A 76 3.63 -12.88 -1.88
CA LEU A 76 3.69 -12.76 -3.34
C LEU A 76 4.72 -11.71 -3.76
N LEU A 77 4.71 -10.55 -3.12
CA LEU A 77 5.56 -9.43 -3.51
C LEU A 77 7.05 -9.70 -3.23
N VAL A 78 7.38 -10.27 -2.07
CA VAL A 78 8.76 -10.63 -1.69
C VAL A 78 9.39 -11.60 -2.70
N SER A 79 8.59 -12.42 -3.37
CA SER A 79 9.08 -13.34 -4.41
C SER A 79 9.64 -12.59 -5.63
N SER A 80 9.15 -11.39 -5.93
CA SER A 80 9.63 -10.54 -7.04
C SER A 80 10.53 -9.39 -6.58
N TYR A 81 10.34 -8.89 -5.35
CA TYR A 81 11.09 -7.79 -4.75
C TYR A 81 11.61 -8.19 -3.36
N PRO A 82 12.60 -9.11 -3.27
CA PRO A 82 13.11 -9.61 -2.00
C PRO A 82 13.71 -8.50 -1.11
N GLU A 83 14.24 -7.44 -1.72
CA GLU A 83 14.75 -6.26 -1.02
C GLU A 83 13.68 -5.42 -0.31
N CYS A 84 12.39 -5.67 -0.60
CA CYS A 84 11.29 -5.01 0.10
C CYS A 84 10.87 -5.71 1.40
N ARG A 85 11.44 -6.88 1.73
CA ARG A 85 11.04 -7.67 2.92
C ARG A 85 10.96 -6.83 4.20
N ASP A 86 12.00 -6.05 4.49
CA ASP A 86 12.06 -5.23 5.71
C ASP A 86 10.99 -4.12 5.75
N LEU A 87 10.50 -3.68 4.59
CA LEU A 87 9.38 -2.74 4.48
C LEU A 87 8.02 -3.44 4.59
N LEU A 88 7.94 -4.71 4.16
CA LEU A 88 6.71 -5.49 4.10
C LEU A 88 6.37 -6.13 5.45
N ASP A 89 7.36 -6.64 6.17
CA ASP A 89 7.13 -7.32 7.45
C ASP A 89 6.35 -6.48 8.47
N PRO A 90 6.61 -5.17 8.63
CA PRO A 90 5.83 -4.33 9.53
C PRO A 90 4.42 -3.99 9.05
N ILE A 91 4.10 -4.15 7.76
CA ILE A 91 2.77 -3.84 7.20
C ILE A 91 1.87 -5.08 7.06
N ARG A 92 2.41 -6.28 7.26
CA ARG A 92 1.65 -7.54 7.30
C ARG A 92 0.48 -7.53 8.30
N PRO A 93 0.65 -7.06 9.55
CA PRO A 93 -0.43 -7.08 10.52
C PRO A 93 -1.57 -6.10 10.21
N LEU A 94 -1.42 -5.22 9.21
CA LEU A 94 -2.38 -4.16 8.94
C LEU A 94 -3.72 -4.67 8.42
N THR A 95 -3.83 -5.92 7.98
CA THR A 95 -5.11 -6.55 7.57
C THR A 95 -6.24 -6.24 8.56
N VAL A 96 -5.94 -6.26 9.86
CA VAL A 96 -6.91 -5.97 10.93
C VAL A 96 -7.44 -4.54 10.90
N TRP A 97 -6.62 -3.55 10.51
CA TRP A 97 -7.01 -2.14 10.43
C TRP A 97 -8.03 -1.86 9.30
N GLY A 98 -8.16 -2.76 8.32
CA GLY A 98 -9.13 -2.63 7.23
C GLY A 98 -10.59 -2.77 7.66
N PHE A 99 -10.86 -3.36 8.83
CA PHE A 99 -12.21 -3.63 9.33
C PHE A 99 -12.43 -3.33 10.81
N ALA A 100 -11.39 -3.40 11.64
CA ALA A 100 -11.47 -3.28 13.11
C ALA A 100 -12.20 -2.02 13.60
N TYR A 101 -12.00 -0.88 12.93
CA TYR A 101 -12.49 0.42 13.41
C TYR A 101 -13.80 0.88 12.76
N ARG A 102 -14.48 -0.02 12.04
CA ARG A 102 -15.68 0.31 11.25
C ARG A 102 -16.99 -0.20 11.85
N TYR A 103 -16.95 -1.15 12.78
CA TYR A 103 -18.13 -1.78 13.34
C TYR A 103 -18.20 -1.59 14.87
N PRO A 104 -19.25 -0.94 15.39
CA PRO A 104 -19.45 -0.90 16.84
C PRO A 104 -19.79 -2.31 17.36
N GLY A 105 -19.15 -2.72 18.46
CA GLY A 105 -19.45 -4.00 19.14
C GLY A 105 -18.59 -5.20 18.73
N THR A 106 -17.50 -5.00 17.99
CA THR A 106 -16.48 -6.04 17.80
C THR A 106 -15.60 -6.10 19.05
N GLU A 107 -16.09 -6.77 20.09
CA GLU A 107 -15.36 -7.10 21.33
C GLU A 107 -14.12 -7.98 21.06
N ASP A 108 -14.01 -8.54 19.85
CA ASP A 108 -12.88 -9.37 19.37
C ASP A 108 -11.83 -8.59 18.53
N VAL A 109 -11.87 -7.25 18.51
CA VAL A 109 -10.80 -6.46 17.86
C VAL A 109 -9.56 -6.49 18.77
N PRO A 110 -8.37 -6.87 18.27
CA PRO A 110 -7.15 -6.76 19.05
C PRO A 110 -6.98 -5.33 19.59
N GLU A 111 -6.74 -5.22 20.89
CA GLU A 111 -6.28 -4.00 21.56
C GLU A 111 -5.07 -3.36 20.83
N PRO A 112 -4.75 -2.09 21.13
CA PRO A 112 -5.57 -0.88 21.05
C PRO A 112 -5.54 -0.28 19.63
N VAL A 113 -6.30 0.81 19.41
CA VAL A 113 -6.11 1.66 18.22
C VAL A 113 -4.64 2.11 18.17
N PRO A 114 -3.94 2.00 17.03
CA PRO A 114 -2.55 2.42 16.93
C PRO A 114 -2.41 3.90 17.28
N ASP A 115 -1.33 4.23 18.00
CA ASP A 115 -1.05 5.61 18.35
C ASP A 115 -0.52 6.41 17.15
N GLN A 116 -0.38 7.73 17.34
CA GLN A 116 0.10 8.62 16.27
C GLN A 116 1.54 8.33 15.85
N VAL A 117 2.38 7.80 16.75
CA VAL A 117 3.78 7.47 16.45
C VAL A 117 3.84 6.25 15.54
N GLU A 118 3.08 5.21 15.88
CA GLU A 118 2.94 4.00 15.07
C GLU A 118 2.38 4.32 13.68
N LEU A 119 1.30 5.10 13.61
CA LEU A 119 0.69 5.48 12.33
C LEU A 119 1.66 6.26 11.44
N ARG A 120 2.44 7.20 12.00
CA ARG A 120 3.46 7.93 11.24
C ARG A 120 4.58 7.01 10.74
N ARG A 121 5.00 6.03 11.55
CA ARG A 121 5.98 5.03 11.13
C ARG A 121 5.46 4.21 9.95
N ILE A 122 4.21 3.78 10.01
CA ILE A 122 3.58 3.02 8.92
C ILE A 122 3.45 3.87 7.65
N ILE A 123 3.05 5.14 7.77
CA ILE A 123 3.00 6.07 6.63
C ILE A 123 4.36 6.17 5.93
N ASP A 124 5.46 6.35 6.68
CA ASP A 124 6.82 6.41 6.11
C ASP A 124 7.20 5.11 5.37
N LEU A 125 6.86 3.95 5.93
CA LEU A 125 7.12 2.66 5.26
C LEU A 125 6.32 2.54 3.94
N ILE A 126 5.05 2.94 3.94
CA ILE A 126 4.22 2.90 2.74
C ILE A 126 4.75 3.91 1.70
N GLN A 127 5.20 5.09 2.11
CA GLN A 127 5.82 6.08 1.21
C GLN A 127 7.06 5.49 0.51
N ARG A 128 7.94 4.79 1.23
CA ARG A 128 9.11 4.12 0.64
C ARG A 128 8.74 3.01 -0.36
N LEU A 129 7.62 2.32 -0.13
CA LEU A 129 7.08 1.36 -1.11
C LEU A 129 6.47 2.07 -2.32
N ALA A 130 5.79 3.20 -2.10
CA ALA A 130 5.21 4.01 -3.16
C ALA A 130 6.27 4.63 -4.08
N GLU A 131 7.43 5.03 -3.56
CA GLU A 131 8.58 5.47 -4.35
C GLU A 131 9.10 4.36 -5.27
N ARG A 132 9.12 3.11 -4.80
CA ARG A 132 9.49 1.95 -5.62
C ARG A 132 8.48 1.69 -6.72
N LEU A 133 7.19 1.80 -6.40
CA LEU A 133 6.11 1.67 -7.38
C LEU A 133 6.21 2.76 -8.45
N GLU A 134 6.49 4.00 -8.05
CA GLU A 134 6.73 5.10 -8.99
C GLU A 134 7.90 4.81 -9.92
N ALA A 135 9.04 4.36 -9.39
CA ALA A 135 10.19 3.97 -10.20
C ALA A 135 9.85 2.84 -11.18
N ALA A 136 9.13 1.81 -10.72
CA ALA A 136 8.71 0.69 -11.55
C ALA A 136 7.74 1.13 -12.68
N ALA A 137 6.85 2.09 -12.40
CA ALA A 137 5.95 2.67 -13.38
C ALA A 137 6.67 3.61 -14.37
N ALA A 138 7.76 4.27 -13.96
CA ALA A 138 8.44 5.34 -14.71
C ALA A 138 9.54 4.89 -15.69
N LEU A 139 10.09 3.67 -15.57
CA LEU A 139 11.25 3.15 -16.34
C LEU A 139 11.00 2.94 -17.87
N GLY A 140 10.27 3.82 -18.53
CA GLY A 140 10.00 3.83 -19.98
C GLY A 140 10.10 5.18 -20.68
N SER A 141 10.49 6.27 -20.00
CA SER A 141 10.57 7.60 -20.62
C SER A 141 11.77 7.82 -21.57
N LEU A 142 12.68 6.85 -21.70
CA LEU A 142 13.72 6.89 -22.73
C LEU A 142 13.20 6.23 -24.02
N ARG A 143 12.28 6.91 -24.71
CA ARG A 143 12.21 6.73 -26.17
C ARG A 143 13.54 7.24 -26.70
N ALA A 144 14.38 6.34 -27.20
CA ALA A 144 15.52 6.71 -28.02
C ALA A 144 15.00 7.62 -29.14
N PRO A 145 15.60 8.81 -29.38
CA PRO A 145 15.27 9.59 -30.55
C PRO A 145 15.60 8.73 -31.78
N HIS A 146 14.62 8.55 -32.66
CA HIS A 146 14.82 8.07 -34.02
C HIS A 146 15.67 9.06 -34.81
#